data_AF-G3HA87-F1
#
_entry.id   AF-G3HA87-F1
#
_cell.length_a   1.000
_cell.length_b   1.000
_cell.length_c   1.000
_cell.angle_alpha   90.00
_cell.angle_beta   90.00
_cell.angle_gamma   90.00
#
_symmetry.space_group_name_H-M   'P 1'
#
loop_
_entity.id
_entity.type
_entity.pdbx_description
1 polymer ?
#
loop_
_entity_poly.entity_id
_entity_poly.type
_entity_poly.pdbx_seq_one_letter_code
_entity_poly.pdbx_strand_id
1 'polypeptide(L)'
;MCQGGDFTRHNGTGGRSIYREKFEDENFILKHTGPGILSTANAGPNTNGSHFFICTAKTEWLDGKHVVFGKEKEGMNIVEAMEHFGSRNGKTSKKITISDCGPL
;
A
#
# COMPACT_ATOMS: atom_id res chain seq x y z
N MET A 1 -1.51 8.25 3.76
CA MET A 1 -1.50 6.99 2.97
C MET A 1 -2.31 5.95 3.71
N CYS A 2 -2.96 5.04 2.98
CA CYS A 2 -3.68 3.90 3.56
C CYS A 2 -2.91 2.62 3.25
N GLN A 3 -2.48 1.89 4.27
CA GLN A 3 -1.65 0.69 4.12
C GLN A 3 -2.44 -0.59 4.44
N GLY A 4 -2.19 -1.65 3.67
CA GLY A 4 -2.83 -2.96 3.83
C GLY A 4 -1.96 -4.09 3.29
N GLY A 5 -2.59 -5.26 3.07
CA GLY A 5 -1.94 -6.41 2.45
C GLY A 5 -1.25 -7.40 3.40
N ASP A 6 -1.29 -7.16 4.72
CA ASP A 6 -0.96 -8.19 5.71
C ASP A 6 -2.16 -9.11 5.92
N PHE A 7 -2.24 -10.17 5.12
CA PHE A 7 -3.32 -11.16 5.23
C PHE A 7 -2.96 -12.37 6.11
N THR A 8 -1.74 -12.44 6.64
CA THR A 8 -1.31 -13.59 7.47
C THR A 8 -1.29 -13.26 8.96
N ARG A 9 -0.96 -12.02 9.33
CA ARG A 9 -0.87 -11.57 10.74
C ARG A 9 -1.69 -10.32 11.04
N HIS A 10 -2.16 -9.61 10.01
CA HIS A 10 -3.01 -8.42 10.13
C HIS A 10 -2.44 -7.31 11.04
N ASN A 11 -1.11 -7.21 11.12
CA ASN A 11 -0.45 -6.27 12.04
C ASN A 11 0.81 -5.59 11.46
N GLY A 12 1.12 -5.84 10.19
CA GLY A 12 2.27 -5.28 9.49
C GLY A 12 3.53 -6.16 9.55
N THR A 13 3.51 -7.30 10.23
CA THR A 13 4.67 -8.21 10.36
C THR A 13 4.56 -9.48 9.52
N GLY A 14 3.43 -9.65 8.81
CA GLY A 14 3.14 -10.81 7.98
C GLY A 14 3.26 -10.54 6.48
N GLY A 15 2.34 -11.13 5.72
CA GLY A 15 2.31 -11.09 4.27
C GLY A 15 3.22 -12.11 3.58
N ARG A 16 2.90 -12.42 2.33
CA ARG A 16 3.75 -13.19 1.40
C ARG A 16 3.31 -12.91 -0.03
N SER A 17 4.22 -13.03 -0.98
CA SER A 17 3.91 -12.89 -2.40
C SER A 17 3.51 -14.23 -3.03
N ILE A 18 3.11 -14.19 -4.30
CA ILE A 18 2.97 -15.40 -5.13
C ILE A 18 4.32 -16.03 -5.46
N TYR A 19 5.43 -15.29 -5.32
CA TYR A 19 6.81 -15.71 -5.58
C TYR A 19 7.52 -16.26 -4.33
N ARG A 20 6.77 -16.64 -3.28
CA ARG A 20 7.22 -17.03 -1.92
C ARG A 20 7.20 -15.83 -0.95
N GLU A 21 8.16 -15.73 -0.03
CA GLU A 21 8.13 -14.78 1.08
C GLU A 21 8.36 -13.34 0.61
N LYS A 22 9.41 -13.12 -0.18
CA LYS A 22 9.83 -11.79 -0.66
C LYS A 22 10.21 -11.83 -2.14
N PHE A 23 10.15 -10.67 -2.80
CA PHE A 23 10.65 -10.48 -4.17
C PHE A 23 11.34 -9.11 -4.35
N GLU A 24 12.10 -9.00 -5.44
CA GLU A 24 12.96 -7.86 -5.76
C GLU A 24 12.18 -6.60 -6.15
N ASP A 25 12.83 -5.44 -6.08
CA ASP A 25 12.30 -4.18 -6.61
C ASP A 25 12.40 -4.18 -8.14
N GLU A 26 11.26 -4.18 -8.84
CA GLU A 26 11.24 -4.32 -10.30
C GLU A 26 11.86 -3.11 -11.02
N ASN A 27 11.42 -1.90 -10.69
CA ASN A 27 12.02 -0.64 -11.13
C ASN A 27 11.46 0.55 -10.31
N PHE A 28 12.09 1.72 -10.45
CA PHE A 28 11.64 2.98 -9.82
C PHE A 28 11.32 4.06 -10.86
N ILE A 29 10.80 3.67 -12.03
CA ILE A 29 10.49 4.59 -13.14
C ILE A 29 9.36 5.55 -12.74
N LEU A 30 8.32 4.99 -12.11
CA LEU A 30 7.16 5.74 -11.65
C LEU A 30 7.43 6.36 -10.27
N LYS A 31 6.90 7.58 -10.07
CA LYS A 31 7.09 8.37 -8.85
C LYS A 31 5.79 8.56 -8.09
N HIS A 32 5.90 8.87 -6.81
CA HIS A 32 4.75 9.10 -5.93
C HIS A 32 4.21 10.53 -6.06
N THR A 33 3.67 10.83 -7.23
CA THR A 33 3.33 12.20 -7.68
C THR A 33 2.08 12.79 -7.02
N GLY A 34 1.25 12.00 -6.34
CA GLY A 34 0.04 12.50 -5.69
C GLY A 34 -0.88 11.42 -5.11
N PRO A 35 -2.10 11.80 -4.72
CA PRO A 35 -3.13 10.88 -4.25
C PRO A 35 -3.50 9.80 -5.29
N GLY A 36 -3.90 8.63 -4.81
CA GLY A 36 -4.34 7.49 -5.61
C GLY A 36 -3.22 6.64 -6.18
N ILE A 37 -1.95 7.01 -5.98
CA ILE A 37 -0.81 6.16 -6.39
C ILE A 37 -0.78 4.90 -5.52
N LEU A 38 -0.67 3.73 -6.17
CA LEU A 38 -0.57 2.42 -5.55
C LEU A 38 0.89 1.94 -5.59
N SER A 39 1.43 1.55 -4.44
CA SER A 39 2.86 1.25 -4.28
C SER A 39 3.12 0.15 -3.25
N THR A 40 4.26 -0.55 -3.40
CA THR A 40 4.63 -1.67 -2.52
C THR A 40 5.11 -1.17 -1.17
N ALA A 41 4.67 -1.81 -0.08
CA ALA A 41 5.30 -1.65 1.21
C ALA A 41 6.38 -2.73 1.40
N ASN A 42 7.54 -2.32 1.90
CA ASN A 42 8.71 -3.18 2.11
C ASN A 42 9.43 -2.81 3.42
N ALA A 43 10.41 -3.63 3.81
CA ALA A 43 11.28 -3.42 4.96
C ALA A 43 12.74 -3.18 4.53
N GLY A 44 12.92 -2.47 3.41
CA GLY A 44 14.21 -2.25 2.76
C GLY A 44 14.27 -2.86 1.34
N PRO A 45 15.39 -2.67 0.62
CA PRO A 45 15.54 -3.09 -0.77
C PRO A 45 15.23 -4.58 -0.96
N ASN A 46 14.51 -4.93 -2.02
CA ASN A 46 14.19 -6.30 -2.42
C ASN A 46 13.43 -7.11 -1.36
N THR A 47 12.58 -6.45 -0.57
CA THR A 47 11.75 -7.11 0.46
C THR A 47 10.25 -6.95 0.23
N ASN A 48 9.85 -6.85 -1.04
CA ASN A 48 8.44 -6.72 -1.41
C ASN A 48 7.70 -8.03 -1.08
N GLY A 49 6.47 -7.89 -0.57
CA GLY A 49 5.58 -9.00 -0.24
C GLY A 49 4.18 -8.74 -0.76
N SER A 50 3.15 -9.01 0.05
CA SER A 50 1.77 -8.63 -0.29
C SER A 50 1.36 -7.25 0.19
N HIS A 51 2.21 -6.57 0.96
CA HIS A 51 1.86 -5.29 1.55
C HIS A 51 1.90 -4.19 0.50
N PHE A 52 0.92 -3.30 0.56
CA PHE A 52 0.79 -2.17 -0.34
C PHE A 52 0.27 -0.96 0.41
N PHE A 53 0.40 0.21 -0.19
CA PHE A 53 -0.28 1.42 0.25
C PHE A 53 -0.84 2.23 -0.92
N ILE A 54 -1.90 2.98 -0.62
CA ILE A 54 -2.48 3.99 -1.49
C ILE A 54 -2.08 5.37 -0.94
N CYS A 55 -1.45 6.19 -1.77
CA CYS A 55 -1.11 7.56 -1.43
C CYS A 55 -2.37 8.41 -1.28
N THR A 56 -2.43 9.23 -0.24
CA THR A 56 -3.49 10.25 -0.03
C THR A 56 -2.96 11.68 -0.24
N ALA A 57 -1.66 11.80 -0.48
CA ALA A 57 -0.94 13.02 -0.80
C ALA A 57 0.28 12.66 -1.66
N LYS A 58 0.98 13.68 -2.18
CA LYS A 58 2.28 13.49 -2.82
C LYS A 58 3.33 13.02 -1.79
N THR A 59 4.09 11.97 -2.08
CA THR A 59 5.03 11.34 -1.13
C THR A 59 6.41 11.09 -1.74
N GLU A 60 7.09 12.15 -2.18
CA GLU A 60 8.38 12.07 -2.91
C GLU A 60 9.51 11.40 -2.12
N TRP A 61 9.44 11.38 -0.78
CA TRP A 61 10.46 10.73 0.06
C TRP A 61 10.50 9.19 -0.08
N LEU A 62 9.49 8.61 -0.75
CA LEU A 62 9.38 7.19 -1.07
C LEU A 62 9.94 6.83 -2.46
N ASP A 63 10.24 7.83 -3.30
CA ASP A 63 10.80 7.61 -4.64
C ASP A 63 12.16 6.90 -4.54
N GLY A 64 12.37 5.90 -5.39
CA GLY A 64 13.59 5.07 -5.37
C GLY A 64 13.67 4.05 -4.22
N LYS A 65 12.63 3.96 -3.37
CA LYS A 65 12.57 3.03 -2.23
C LYS A 65 11.37 2.09 -2.26
N HIS A 66 10.26 2.55 -2.83
CA HIS A 66 9.02 1.79 -2.97
C HIS A 66 8.60 1.76 -4.43
N VAL A 67 8.21 0.59 -4.93
CA VAL A 67 7.86 0.41 -6.33
C VAL A 67 6.41 0.83 -6.53
N VAL A 68 6.20 1.85 -7.37
CA VAL A 68 4.86 2.24 -7.82
C VAL A 68 4.44 1.28 -8.93
N PHE A 69 3.29 0.62 -8.75
CA PHE A 69 2.79 -0.40 -9.68
C PHE A 69 1.36 -0.16 -10.17
N GLY A 70 0.72 0.93 -9.72
CA GLY A 70 -0.63 1.25 -10.18
C GLY A 70 -1.09 2.63 -9.74
N LYS A 71 -2.31 2.97 -10.17
CA LYS A 71 -3.03 4.16 -9.73
C LYS A 71 -4.52 3.85 -9.69
N GLU A 72 -5.20 4.34 -8.66
CA GLU A 72 -6.65 4.26 -8.55
C GLU A 72 -7.31 4.93 -9.76
N LYS A 73 -8.24 4.21 -10.39
CA LYS A 73 -9.01 4.71 -11.53
C LYS A 73 -10.32 5.37 -11.08
N GLU A 74 -11.02 4.74 -10.15
CA GLU A 74 -12.33 5.12 -9.61
C GLU A 74 -12.36 4.78 -8.12
N GLY A 75 -13.15 5.47 -7.30
CA GLY A 75 -13.28 5.14 -5.87
C GLY A 75 -12.37 5.91 -4.90
N MET A 76 -11.69 6.97 -5.35
CA MET A 76 -10.82 7.78 -4.47
C MET A 76 -11.55 8.37 -3.24
N ASN A 77 -12.85 8.66 -3.35
CA ASN A 77 -13.68 9.09 -2.22
C ASN A 77 -13.75 8.04 -1.09
N ILE A 78 -13.63 6.75 -1.42
CA ILE A 78 -13.57 5.66 -0.43
C ILE A 78 -12.22 5.69 0.29
N VAL A 79 -11.12 5.88 -0.45
CA VAL A 79 -9.77 6.01 0.14
C VAL A 79 -9.70 7.22 1.08
N GLU A 80 -10.27 8.35 0.67
CA GLU A 80 -10.39 9.54 1.52
C GLU A 80 -11.21 9.24 2.78
N ALA A 81 -12.36 8.57 2.64
CA ALA A 81 -13.17 8.16 3.79
C ALA A 81 -12.41 7.21 4.74
N MET A 82 -11.61 6.27 4.21
CA MET A 82 -10.75 5.40 5.00
C MET A 82 -9.69 6.19 5.77
N GLU A 83 -9.09 7.22 5.16
CA GLU A 83 -8.07 8.07 5.79
C GLU A 83 -8.59 8.78 7.05
N HIS A 84 -9.87 9.19 7.07
CA HIS A 84 -10.49 9.84 8.23
C HIS A 84 -10.57 8.94 9.48
N PHE A 85 -10.46 7.62 9.31
CA PHE A 85 -10.36 6.69 10.44
C PHE A 85 -8.92 6.50 10.94
N GLY A 86 -7.92 7.06 10.27
CA GLY A 86 -6.52 6.98 10.66
C GLY A 86 -6.17 7.84 11.87
N SER A 87 -4.93 7.68 12.33
CA SER A 87 -4.36 8.51 13.39
C SER A 87 -2.86 8.74 13.14
N ARG A 88 -2.25 9.66 13.89
CA ARG A 88 -0.83 10.00 13.71
C ARG A 88 0.13 8.82 13.89
N ASN A 89 -0.26 7.80 14.67
CA ASN A 89 0.55 6.60 14.88
C ASN A 89 0.21 5.44 13.92
N GLY A 90 -0.65 5.69 12.92
CA GLY A 90 -1.07 4.70 11.92
C GLY A 90 -2.17 3.74 12.38
N LYS A 91 -2.57 3.73 13.66
CA LYS A 91 -3.71 2.91 14.11
C LYS A 91 -5.03 3.52 13.66
N THR A 92 -5.95 2.68 13.23
CA THR A 92 -7.30 3.10 12.87
C THR A 92 -8.23 3.12 14.08
N SER A 93 -9.17 4.06 14.13
CA SER A 93 -10.20 4.15 15.18
C SER A 93 -11.30 3.10 15.03
N LYS A 94 -11.45 2.54 13.83
CA LYS A 94 -12.34 1.41 13.51
C LYS A 94 -11.60 0.36 12.70
N LYS A 95 -12.13 -0.87 12.69
CA LYS A 95 -11.64 -1.93 11.83
C LYS A 95 -12.01 -1.61 10.38
N ILE A 96 -11.01 -1.50 9.51
CA ILE A 96 -11.19 -1.28 8.07
C ILE A 96 -10.77 -2.57 7.35
N THR A 97 -11.67 -3.13 6.54
CA THR A 97 -11.47 -4.44 5.90
C THR A 97 -11.87 -4.38 4.43
N ILE A 98 -11.06 -5.03 3.59
CA ILE A 98 -11.47 -5.41 2.24
C ILE A 98 -12.39 -6.63 2.40
N SER A 99 -13.68 -6.44 2.21
CA SER A 99 -14.69 -7.51 2.36
C SER A 99 -14.80 -8.41 1.14
N ASP A 100 -14.51 -7.86 -0.04
CA ASP A 100 -14.55 -8.55 -1.32
C ASP A 100 -13.56 -7.89 -2.28
N CYS A 101 -12.95 -8.69 -3.16
CA CYS A 101 -12.05 -8.22 -4.21
C CYS A 101 -11.89 -9.25 -5.33
N GLY A 102 -11.65 -8.77 -6.55
CA GLY A 102 -11.45 -9.62 -7.71
C GLY A 102 -11.07 -8.80 -8.95
N PRO A 103 -10.69 -9.48 -10.04
CA PRO A 103 -10.55 -8.84 -11.34
C PRO A 103 -11.92 -8.35 -11.84
N LEU A 104 -11.92 -7.27 -12.61
CA LEU A 104 -13.08 -6.81 -13.39
C LEU A 104 -13.33 -7.70 -14.60
#